data_AF-A0A7V0XF66-F1
#
_entry.id   AF-A0A7V0XF66-F1
#
_cell.length_a   1.000
_cell.length_b   1.000
_cell.length_c   1.000
_cell.angle_alpha   90.00
_cell.angle_beta   90.00
_cell.angle_gamma   90.00
#
_symmetry.space_group_name_H-M   'P 1'
#
loop_
_entity.id
_entity.type
_entity.pdbx_description
1 polymer ?
#
loop_
_entity_poly.entity_id
_entity_poly.type
_entity_poly.pdbx_seq_one_letter_code
_entity_poly.pdbx_strand_id
1 'polypeptide(L)'
;MKLPDLRKLPAPVRIALFLVALYAFLLSIELLGAGFKSLGGGFAKTLFSLTAAPIAGLFVGILATAVCQSSSSTTSVVVGLVAAGQLDIRVAIPVVMGANIGTTVTNFLVSFGLVARRQEFERAFSTSIMHDVFNILSVALLLPLETAFRPLERSSAWLARAFAGVGGLNFASPLKLATRPVVEFLAGLARGFEWALLVLALVLLFTALKLMMDLMRSLISGRVELVIDRYLFGNAARAFAVGLLFTMLIQSSSATMAIAVPLAGAGILTLRQLFPYALGTNVGTTITANLAALVTGNIAAVQVAFVHLLFNVFGVAVWFPLRALPLALTRIIGGFCARHRVFSVLFVLLVFFAIPLVTVILLRR
;
A
#
# COMPACT_ATOMS: atom_id res chain seq x y z
N MET A 1 26.81 -21.01 -6.83
CA MET A 1 27.51 -20.02 -7.67
C MET A 1 27.69 -18.74 -6.85
N LYS A 2 28.92 -18.33 -6.51
CA LYS A 2 29.15 -17.04 -5.82
C LYS A 2 28.83 -15.94 -6.84
N LEU A 3 27.89 -15.05 -6.51
CA LEU A 3 27.62 -13.86 -7.33
C LEU A 3 28.94 -13.08 -7.51
N PRO A 4 29.21 -12.53 -8.71
CA PRO A 4 30.37 -11.68 -8.92
C PRO A 4 30.36 -10.53 -7.91
N ASP A 5 31.55 -10.13 -7.45
CA ASP A 5 31.66 -8.99 -6.54
C ASP A 5 31.12 -7.72 -7.22
N LEU A 6 29.88 -7.36 -6.88
CA LEU A 6 29.14 -6.26 -7.51
C LEU A 6 29.90 -4.94 -7.40
N ARG A 7 30.79 -4.79 -6.40
CA ARG A 7 31.60 -3.58 -6.21
C ARG A 7 32.60 -3.34 -7.34
N LYS A 8 32.98 -4.39 -8.08
CA LYS A 8 33.90 -4.30 -9.22
C LYS A 8 33.23 -3.80 -10.50
N LEU A 9 31.91 -3.71 -10.53
CA LEU A 9 31.16 -3.24 -11.70
C LEU A 9 31.15 -1.71 -11.78
N PRO A 10 31.19 -1.10 -12.98
CA PRO A 10 31.00 0.33 -13.16
C PRO A 10 29.66 0.81 -12.56
N ALA A 11 29.63 2.04 -12.03
CA ALA A 11 28.41 2.60 -11.44
C ALA A 11 27.19 2.59 -12.38
N PRO A 12 27.30 2.93 -13.69
CA PRO A 12 26.17 2.85 -14.62
C PRO A 12 25.60 1.43 -14.74
N VAL A 13 26.46 0.41 -14.79
CA VAL A 13 26.03 -1.00 -14.85
C VAL A 13 25.28 -1.40 -13.59
N ARG A 14 25.77 -1.00 -12.42
CA ARG A 14 25.09 -1.26 -11.15
C ARG A 14 23.74 -0.55 -11.05
N ILE A 15 23.62 0.68 -11.55
CA ILE A 15 22.35 1.41 -11.61
C ILE A 15 21.38 0.67 -12.55
N ALA A 16 21.82 0.26 -13.74
CA ALA A 16 20.99 -0.51 -14.67
C ALA A 16 20.52 -1.83 -14.04
N LEU A 17 21.42 -2.58 -13.39
CA LEU A 17 21.06 -3.79 -12.66
C LEU A 17 20.07 -3.50 -11.52
N PHE A 18 20.19 -2.35 -10.85
CA PHE A 18 19.26 -1.97 -9.79
C PHE A 18 17.87 -1.69 -10.37
N LEU A 19 17.79 -1.02 -11.53
CA LEU A 19 16.52 -0.79 -12.22
C LEU A 19 15.88 -2.10 -12.72
N VAL A 20 16.68 -3.04 -13.22
CA VAL A 20 16.19 -4.39 -13.59
C VAL A 20 15.67 -5.13 -12.37
N ALA A 21 16.41 -5.09 -11.26
CA ALA A 21 15.98 -5.69 -10.00
C ALA A 21 14.71 -5.02 -9.46
N LEU A 22 14.60 -3.69 -9.57
CA LEU A 22 13.40 -2.93 -9.22
C LEU A 22 12.21 -3.33 -10.11
N TYR A 23 12.39 -3.49 -11.42
CA TYR A 23 11.33 -3.97 -12.31
C TYR A 23 10.89 -5.39 -11.93
N ALA A 24 11.82 -6.32 -11.74
CA ALA A 24 11.52 -7.69 -11.31
C ALA A 24 10.80 -7.73 -9.96
N PHE A 25 11.20 -6.84 -9.05
CA PHE A 25 10.55 -6.65 -7.77
C PHE A 25 9.10 -6.15 -7.94
N LEU A 26 8.87 -5.10 -8.73
CA LEU A 26 7.53 -4.58 -9.00
C LEU A 26 6.63 -5.60 -9.72
N LEU A 27 7.20 -6.34 -10.69
CA LEU A 27 6.54 -7.44 -11.36
C LEU A 27 6.11 -8.53 -10.37
N SER A 28 6.96 -8.87 -9.39
CA SER A 28 6.62 -9.86 -8.36
C SER A 28 5.43 -9.45 -7.50
N ILE A 29 5.30 -8.16 -7.17
CA ILE A 29 4.14 -7.63 -6.43
C ILE A 29 2.87 -7.78 -7.27
N GLU A 30 2.91 -7.45 -8.57
CA GLU A 30 1.76 -7.61 -9.47
C GLU A 30 1.38 -9.09 -9.68
N LEU A 31 2.36 -10.00 -9.75
CA LEU A 31 2.11 -11.45 -9.80
C LEU A 31 1.49 -11.99 -8.50
N LEU A 32 1.95 -11.52 -7.34
CA LEU A 32 1.31 -11.82 -6.05
C LEU A 32 -0.15 -11.35 -6.05
N GLY A 33 -0.39 -10.10 -6.48
CA GLY A 33 -1.73 -9.55 -6.61
C GLY A 33 -2.62 -10.37 -7.55
N ALA A 34 -2.11 -10.78 -8.70
CA ALA A 34 -2.83 -11.63 -9.65
C ALA A 34 -3.15 -13.03 -9.07
N GLY A 35 -2.18 -13.68 -8.43
CA GLY A 35 -2.36 -14.99 -7.81
C GLY A 35 -3.39 -14.96 -6.68
N PHE A 36 -3.27 -14.01 -5.75
CA PHE A 36 -4.24 -13.89 -4.66
C PHE A 36 -5.63 -13.45 -5.16
N LYS A 37 -5.71 -12.60 -6.20
CA LYS A 37 -6.98 -12.23 -6.82
C LYS A 37 -7.66 -13.43 -7.50
N SER A 38 -6.89 -14.33 -8.11
CA SER A 38 -7.44 -15.56 -8.69
C SER A 38 -8.00 -16.49 -7.61
N LEU A 39 -7.26 -16.65 -6.51
CA LEU A 39 -7.67 -17.48 -5.37
C LEU A 39 -8.83 -16.88 -4.55
N GLY A 40 -8.95 -15.55 -4.49
CA GLY A 40 -9.84 -14.85 -3.56
C GLY A 40 -10.84 -13.87 -4.19
N GLY A 41 -10.85 -13.70 -5.51
CA GLY A 41 -11.68 -12.67 -6.17
C GLY A 41 -13.19 -12.90 -6.04
N GLY A 42 -13.64 -14.15 -6.08
CA GLY A 42 -15.04 -14.52 -5.79
C GLY A 42 -15.40 -14.33 -4.32
N PHE A 43 -14.45 -14.60 -3.42
CA PHE A 43 -14.60 -14.39 -1.99
C PHE A 43 -14.74 -12.90 -1.65
N ALA A 44 -13.92 -12.02 -2.24
CA ALA A 44 -14.03 -10.58 -2.03
C ALA A 44 -15.40 -10.02 -2.44
N LYS A 45 -15.94 -10.44 -3.60
CA LYS A 45 -17.30 -10.07 -4.02
C LYS A 45 -18.37 -10.56 -3.03
N THR A 46 -18.23 -11.78 -2.54
CA THR A 46 -19.12 -12.36 -1.53
C THR A 46 -19.04 -11.61 -0.19
N LEU A 47 -17.85 -11.17 0.22
CA LEU A 47 -17.69 -10.36 1.44
C LEU A 47 -18.48 -9.05 1.35
N PHE A 48 -18.45 -8.36 0.21
CA PHE A 48 -19.19 -7.11 0.02
C PHE A 48 -20.72 -7.30 0.05
N SER A 49 -21.22 -8.45 -0.40
CA SER A 49 -22.67 -8.74 -0.35
C SER A 49 -23.17 -9.11 1.04
N LEU A 50 -22.28 -9.37 2.00
CA LEU A 50 -22.63 -9.82 3.36
C LEU A 50 -22.69 -8.67 4.37
N THR A 51 -22.48 -7.41 3.96
CA THR A 51 -22.38 -6.28 4.89
C THR A 51 -23.55 -5.31 4.80
N ALA A 52 -24.37 -5.26 5.87
CA ALA A 52 -25.34 -4.19 6.10
C ALA A 52 -24.86 -3.15 7.14
N ALA A 53 -23.86 -3.50 7.97
CA ALA A 53 -23.38 -2.64 9.07
C ALA A 53 -22.09 -1.86 8.70
N PRO A 54 -21.99 -0.56 9.03
CA PRO A 54 -20.78 0.25 8.76
C PRO A 54 -19.49 -0.35 9.34
N ILE A 55 -19.54 -0.91 10.55
CA ILE A 55 -18.37 -1.55 11.18
C ILE A 55 -17.95 -2.80 10.40
N ALA A 56 -18.90 -3.60 9.90
CA ALA A 56 -18.58 -4.75 9.05
C ALA A 56 -17.89 -4.32 7.75
N GLY A 57 -18.30 -3.17 7.19
CA GLY A 57 -17.65 -2.55 6.03
C GLY A 57 -16.16 -2.31 6.23
N LEU A 58 -15.74 -1.79 7.40
CA LEU A 58 -14.32 -1.60 7.74
C LEU A 58 -13.53 -2.91 7.59
N PHE A 59 -13.99 -3.97 8.26
CA PHE A 59 -13.28 -5.24 8.25
C PHE A 59 -13.33 -5.95 6.90
N VAL A 60 -14.43 -5.81 6.15
CA VAL A 60 -14.48 -6.25 4.75
C VAL A 60 -13.45 -5.51 3.90
N GLY A 61 -13.29 -4.20 4.08
CA GLY A 61 -12.25 -3.43 3.39
C GLY A 61 -10.83 -3.92 3.70
N ILE A 62 -10.54 -4.18 4.98
CA ILE A 62 -9.25 -4.74 5.43
C ILE A 62 -9.01 -6.09 4.75
N LEU A 63 -9.97 -7.01 4.87
CA LEU A 63 -9.84 -8.38 4.37
C LEU A 63 -9.78 -8.43 2.85
N ALA A 64 -10.65 -7.69 2.16
CA ALA A 64 -10.67 -7.62 0.70
C ALA A 64 -9.36 -7.07 0.15
N THR A 65 -8.78 -6.03 0.77
CA THR A 65 -7.46 -5.53 0.38
C THR A 65 -6.34 -6.49 0.74
N ALA A 66 -6.35 -7.10 1.92
CA ALA A 66 -5.34 -8.07 2.33
C ALA A 66 -5.31 -9.29 1.37
N VAL A 67 -6.48 -9.72 0.90
CA VAL A 67 -6.60 -10.76 -0.14
C VAL A 67 -6.19 -10.21 -1.50
N CYS A 68 -6.72 -9.08 -1.96
CA CYS A 68 -6.41 -8.55 -3.29
C CYS A 68 -5.00 -7.95 -3.42
N GLN A 69 -4.28 -7.75 -2.30
CA GLN A 69 -2.99 -7.08 -2.18
C GLN A 69 -2.95 -5.64 -2.75
N SER A 70 -4.10 -5.03 -3.03
CA SER A 70 -4.17 -3.74 -3.73
C SER A 70 -5.38 -2.95 -3.25
N SER A 71 -5.13 -1.95 -2.40
CA SER A 71 -6.18 -1.06 -1.90
C SER A 71 -6.80 -0.22 -3.00
N SER A 72 -6.01 0.21 -3.98
CA SER A 72 -6.51 0.84 -5.21
C SER A 72 -7.51 -0.06 -5.93
N SER A 73 -7.23 -1.36 -6.05
CA SER A 73 -8.17 -2.30 -6.69
C SER A 73 -9.44 -2.48 -5.86
N THR A 74 -9.32 -2.63 -4.53
CA THR A 74 -10.47 -2.72 -3.62
C THR A 74 -11.34 -1.45 -3.70
N THR A 75 -10.74 -0.27 -3.60
CA THR A 75 -11.46 1.01 -3.66
C THR A 75 -12.09 1.23 -5.04
N SER A 76 -11.44 0.88 -6.14
CA SER A 76 -12.06 0.95 -7.48
C SER A 76 -13.27 0.03 -7.62
N VAL A 77 -13.26 -1.15 -6.99
CA VAL A 77 -14.46 -2.02 -6.92
C VAL A 77 -15.57 -1.34 -6.14
N VAL A 78 -15.27 -0.74 -4.99
CA VAL A 78 -16.25 0.01 -4.18
C VAL A 78 -16.83 1.18 -4.97
N VAL A 79 -16.00 1.96 -5.66
CA VAL A 79 -16.43 3.05 -6.56
C VAL A 79 -17.40 2.52 -7.62
N GLY A 80 -17.07 1.38 -8.25
CA GLY A 80 -17.95 0.75 -9.24
C GLY A 80 -19.27 0.24 -8.67
N LEU A 81 -19.26 -0.36 -7.47
CA LEU A 81 -20.47 -0.86 -6.80
C LEU A 81 -21.41 0.28 -6.40
N VAL A 82 -20.86 1.40 -5.89
CA VAL A 82 -21.64 2.59 -5.57
C VAL A 82 -22.19 3.23 -6.85
N ALA A 83 -21.39 3.31 -7.93
CA ALA A 83 -21.87 3.79 -9.22
C ALA A 83 -23.02 2.94 -9.80
N ALA A 84 -23.00 1.63 -9.54
CA ALA A 84 -24.04 0.69 -9.96
C ALA A 84 -25.26 0.66 -9.00
N GLY A 85 -25.27 1.47 -7.93
CA GLY A 85 -26.33 1.47 -6.92
C GLY A 85 -26.38 0.22 -6.04
N GLN A 86 -25.34 -0.62 -6.07
CA GLN A 86 -25.26 -1.89 -5.34
C GLN A 86 -24.69 -1.73 -3.92
N LEU A 87 -24.08 -0.59 -3.63
CA LEU A 87 -23.51 -0.30 -2.32
C LEU A 87 -23.85 1.13 -1.91
N ASP A 88 -24.34 1.31 -0.69
CA ASP A 88 -24.62 2.64 -0.13
C ASP A 88 -23.32 3.36 0.27
N ILE A 89 -23.27 4.68 0.09
CA ILE A 89 -22.09 5.50 0.43
C ILE A 89 -21.66 5.34 1.89
N ARG A 90 -22.61 5.14 2.81
CA ARG A 90 -22.34 5.00 4.25
C ARG A 90 -21.70 3.67 4.61
N VAL A 91 -21.92 2.64 3.79
CA VAL A 91 -21.20 1.36 3.91
C VAL A 91 -19.86 1.46 3.16
N ALA A 92 -19.82 2.16 2.04
CA ALA A 92 -18.60 2.38 1.27
C ALA A 92 -17.52 3.15 2.04
N ILE A 93 -17.88 4.16 2.85
CA ILE A 93 -16.91 4.96 3.61
C ILE A 93 -16.04 4.09 4.55
N PRO A 94 -16.61 3.27 5.47
CA PRO A 94 -15.83 2.33 6.26
C PRO A 94 -15.04 1.32 5.41
N VAL A 95 -15.60 0.83 4.30
CA VAL A 95 -14.87 -0.09 3.41
C VAL A 95 -13.60 0.56 2.86
N VAL A 96 -13.68 1.82 2.41
CA VAL A 96 -12.52 2.58 1.94
C VAL A 96 -11.51 2.80 3.06
N MET A 97 -11.96 3.13 4.27
CA MET A 97 -11.09 3.21 5.45
C MET A 97 -10.33 1.91 5.70
N GLY A 98 -11.04 0.78 5.64
CA GLY A 98 -10.47 -0.55 5.82
C GLY A 98 -9.50 -0.94 4.71
N ALA A 99 -9.82 -0.56 3.47
CA ALA A 99 -8.96 -0.79 2.34
C ALA A 99 -7.60 -0.11 2.50
N ASN A 100 -7.55 1.10 3.08
CA ASN A 100 -6.28 1.78 3.37
C ASN A 100 -5.41 0.99 4.38
N ILE A 101 -6.03 0.40 5.41
CA ILE A 101 -5.33 -0.46 6.38
C ILE A 101 -4.77 -1.71 5.68
N GLY A 102 -5.55 -2.43 4.87
CA GLY A 102 -5.12 -3.72 4.30
C GLY A 102 -3.92 -3.71 3.33
N THR A 103 -3.41 -2.54 2.92
CA THR A 103 -2.40 -2.37 1.86
C THR A 103 -1.01 -2.94 2.22
N THR A 104 -0.77 -3.24 3.49
CA THR A 104 0.58 -3.36 4.05
C THR A 104 1.15 -4.76 4.06
N VAL A 105 0.37 -5.80 3.77
CA VAL A 105 0.85 -7.19 3.68
C VAL A 105 2.07 -7.29 2.75
N THR A 106 2.07 -6.58 1.63
CA THR A 106 3.23 -6.51 0.72
C THR A 106 4.46 -5.87 1.39
N ASN A 107 4.30 -4.75 2.10
CA ASN A 107 5.42 -4.07 2.79
C ASN A 107 6.00 -4.94 3.91
N PHE A 108 5.16 -5.73 4.60
CA PHE A 108 5.63 -6.74 5.54
C PHE A 108 6.53 -7.75 4.85
N LEU A 109 6.07 -8.38 3.77
CA LEU A 109 6.86 -9.37 3.01
C LEU A 109 8.22 -8.80 2.58
N VAL A 110 8.25 -7.54 2.15
CA VAL A 110 9.49 -6.84 1.81
C VAL A 110 10.44 -6.73 3.00
N SER A 111 9.93 -6.32 4.16
CA SER A 111 10.75 -6.23 5.38
C SER A 111 11.32 -7.58 5.80
N PHE A 112 10.58 -8.68 5.59
CA PHE A 112 11.04 -10.05 5.87
C PHE A 112 12.22 -10.47 5.00
N GLY A 113 12.42 -9.86 3.82
CA GLY A 113 13.64 -10.04 3.03
C GLY A 113 14.93 -9.68 3.80
N LEU A 114 14.82 -8.87 4.86
CA LEU A 114 15.92 -8.43 5.72
C LEU A 114 15.96 -9.14 7.07
N VAL A 115 15.08 -10.13 7.31
CA VAL A 115 14.90 -10.79 8.62
C VAL A 115 16.19 -11.39 9.18
N ALA A 116 17.12 -11.81 8.32
CA ALA A 116 18.40 -12.39 8.70
C ALA A 116 19.25 -11.45 9.56
N ARG A 117 19.16 -10.13 9.35
CA ARG A 117 19.99 -9.12 10.03
C ARG A 117 19.13 -8.25 10.94
N ARG A 118 19.22 -8.47 12.25
CA ARG A 118 18.32 -7.88 13.26
C ARG A 118 18.15 -6.36 13.16
N GLN A 119 19.25 -5.60 13.09
CA GLN A 119 19.17 -4.12 13.01
C GLN A 119 18.58 -3.62 11.69
N GLU A 120 18.84 -4.33 10.59
CA GLU A 120 18.28 -3.98 9.28
C GLU A 120 16.79 -4.32 9.23
N PHE A 121 16.42 -5.49 9.75
CA PHE A 121 15.03 -5.91 9.91
C PHE A 121 14.24 -4.95 10.78
N GLU A 122 14.77 -4.51 11.93
CA GLU A 122 14.10 -3.56 12.82
C GLU A 122 13.76 -2.24 12.11
N ARG A 123 14.74 -1.67 11.40
CA ARG A 123 14.54 -0.42 10.64
C ARG A 123 13.56 -0.61 9.48
N ALA A 124 13.71 -1.69 8.71
CA ALA A 124 12.86 -2.02 7.57
C ALA A 124 11.41 -2.30 8.00
N PHE A 125 11.22 -3.11 9.05
CA PHE A 125 9.92 -3.47 9.58
C PHE A 125 9.22 -2.25 10.20
N SER A 126 9.94 -1.43 10.97
CA SER A 126 9.41 -0.15 11.48
C SER A 126 8.92 0.73 10.32
N THR A 127 9.69 0.87 9.25
CA THR A 127 9.25 1.61 8.07
C THR A 127 8.03 0.98 7.39
N SER A 128 7.95 -0.36 7.33
CA SER A 128 6.82 -1.06 6.70
C SER A 128 5.48 -0.84 7.42
N ILE A 129 5.49 -0.82 8.77
CA ILE A 129 4.27 -0.67 9.58
C ILE A 129 3.88 0.79 9.82
N MET A 130 4.73 1.74 9.48
CA MET A 130 4.45 3.16 9.70
C MET A 130 3.17 3.62 8.99
N HIS A 131 2.96 3.09 7.78
CA HIS A 131 1.74 3.30 6.99
C HIS A 131 0.50 2.73 7.71
N ASP A 132 0.62 1.55 8.34
CA ASP A 132 -0.46 0.94 9.12
C ASP A 132 -0.79 1.74 10.36
N VAL A 133 0.22 2.10 11.14
CA VAL A 133 0.03 2.85 12.38
C VAL A 133 -0.70 4.15 12.08
N PHE A 134 -0.32 4.85 11.00
CA PHE A 134 -1.05 6.04 10.55
C PHE A 134 -2.51 5.74 10.17
N ASN A 135 -2.76 4.71 9.36
CA ASN A 135 -4.12 4.39 8.91
C ASN A 135 -5.01 3.89 10.05
N ILE A 136 -4.50 3.04 10.93
CA ILE A 136 -5.21 2.54 12.12
C ILE A 136 -5.56 3.70 13.04
N LEU A 137 -4.62 4.61 13.33
CA LEU A 137 -4.89 5.79 14.14
C LEU A 137 -5.91 6.71 13.46
N SER A 138 -5.80 6.91 12.14
CA SER A 138 -6.77 7.69 11.36
C SER A 138 -8.16 7.08 11.41
N VAL A 139 -8.30 5.76 11.29
CA VAL A 139 -9.60 5.07 11.43
C VAL A 139 -10.12 5.18 12.86
N ALA A 140 -9.28 4.93 13.87
CA ALA A 140 -9.68 5.02 15.28
C ALA A 140 -10.21 6.41 15.65
N LEU A 141 -9.72 7.47 15.00
CA LEU A 141 -10.20 8.84 15.18
C LEU A 141 -11.39 9.18 14.27
N LEU A 142 -11.25 8.97 12.96
CA LEU A 142 -12.19 9.47 11.97
C LEU A 142 -13.45 8.61 11.85
N LEU A 143 -13.41 7.31 12.15
CA LEU A 143 -14.60 6.46 12.04
C LEU A 143 -15.68 6.83 13.09
N PRO A 144 -15.36 7.00 14.39
CA PRO A 144 -16.34 7.49 15.37
C PRO A 144 -16.88 8.88 15.01
N LEU A 145 -16.00 9.79 14.56
CA LEU A 145 -16.41 11.12 14.10
C LEU A 145 -17.31 11.05 12.87
N GLU A 146 -17.04 10.11 11.95
CA GLU A 146 -17.88 9.86 10.79
C GLU A 146 -19.26 9.37 11.20
N THR A 147 -19.35 8.43 12.14
CA THR A 147 -20.64 7.96 12.64
C THR A 147 -21.45 9.04 13.35
N ALA A 148 -20.79 9.97 14.07
CA ALA A 148 -21.45 11.01 14.85
C ALA A 148 -21.82 12.26 14.02
N PHE A 149 -20.87 12.78 13.22
CA PHE A 149 -20.98 14.10 12.58
C PHE A 149 -20.96 14.04 11.06
N ARG A 150 -20.53 12.92 10.48
CA ARG A 150 -20.42 12.68 9.03
C ARG A 150 -19.56 13.71 8.26
N PRO A 151 -18.38 14.13 8.77
CA PRO A 151 -17.51 15.07 8.06
C PRO A 151 -17.07 14.56 6.69
N LEU A 152 -16.74 13.27 6.54
CA LEU A 152 -16.29 12.72 5.27
C LEU A 152 -17.45 12.62 4.28
N GLU A 153 -18.62 12.09 4.67
CA GLU A 153 -19.81 12.05 3.79
C GLU A 153 -20.19 13.46 3.31
N ARG A 154 -20.28 14.45 4.21
CA ARG A 154 -20.70 15.82 3.87
C ARG A 154 -19.69 16.56 3.00
N SER A 155 -18.42 16.54 3.38
CA SER A 155 -17.37 17.25 2.63
C SER A 155 -17.11 16.60 1.27
N SER A 156 -17.14 15.27 1.19
CA SER A 156 -17.01 14.56 -0.10
C SER A 156 -18.20 14.82 -1.01
N ALA A 157 -19.44 14.86 -0.50
CA ALA A 157 -20.62 15.19 -1.28
C ALA A 157 -20.53 16.62 -1.86
N TRP A 158 -20.08 17.57 -1.04
CA TRP A 158 -19.87 18.95 -1.47
C TRP A 158 -18.82 19.04 -2.60
N LEU A 159 -17.68 18.36 -2.46
CA LEU A 159 -16.65 18.30 -3.50
C LEU A 159 -17.15 17.61 -4.79
N ALA A 160 -17.87 16.50 -4.65
CA ALA A 160 -18.36 15.72 -5.79
C ALA A 160 -19.31 16.53 -6.69
N ARG A 161 -20.07 17.48 -6.14
CA ARG A 161 -20.93 18.39 -6.93
C ARG A 161 -20.15 19.24 -7.92
N ALA A 162 -18.92 19.62 -7.62
CA ALA A 162 -18.07 20.38 -8.52
C ALA A 162 -17.63 19.57 -9.77
N PHE A 163 -17.78 18.24 -9.72
CA PHE A 163 -17.41 17.31 -10.78
C PHE A 163 -18.64 16.68 -11.44
N ALA A 164 -19.84 17.21 -11.18
CA ALA A 164 -21.06 16.79 -11.86
C ALA A 164 -20.92 17.03 -13.38
N GLY A 165 -20.98 15.96 -14.17
CA GLY A 165 -20.86 16.03 -15.63
C GLY A 165 -19.44 15.87 -16.19
N VAL A 166 -18.42 15.70 -15.34
CA VAL A 166 -17.07 15.32 -15.79
C VAL A 166 -16.99 13.80 -15.86
N GLY A 167 -16.82 13.25 -17.08
CA GLY A 167 -16.79 11.80 -17.28
C GLY A 167 -16.04 11.34 -18.53
N GLY A 168 -15.67 10.06 -18.58
CA GLY A 168 -15.15 9.39 -19.79
C GLY A 168 -13.63 9.44 -19.98
N LEU A 169 -12.87 9.93 -18.99
CA LEU A 169 -11.41 9.94 -19.06
C LEU A 169 -10.82 8.64 -18.50
N ASN A 170 -10.32 7.77 -19.38
CA ASN A 170 -9.66 6.53 -18.99
C ASN A 170 -8.15 6.73 -18.91
N PHE A 171 -7.56 6.47 -17.74
CA PHE A 171 -6.13 6.61 -17.50
C PHE A 171 -5.52 5.26 -17.12
N ALA A 172 -4.57 4.78 -17.94
CA ALA A 172 -3.84 3.56 -17.65
C ALA A 172 -2.71 3.81 -16.64
N SER A 173 -2.56 2.93 -15.65
CA SER A 173 -1.42 2.95 -14.73
C SER A 173 -0.13 2.65 -15.51
N PRO A 174 0.89 3.52 -15.48
CA PRO A 174 2.19 3.26 -16.12
C PRO A 174 2.84 1.98 -15.63
N LEU A 175 2.74 1.67 -14.33
CA LEU A 175 3.22 0.41 -13.77
C LEU A 175 2.49 -0.78 -14.40
N LYS A 176 1.15 -0.76 -14.44
CA LYS A 176 0.39 -1.84 -15.07
C LYS A 176 0.71 -1.96 -16.55
N LEU A 177 0.90 -0.87 -17.28
CA LEU A 177 1.32 -0.95 -18.69
C LEU A 177 2.65 -1.69 -18.86
N ALA A 178 3.62 -1.47 -17.96
CA ALA A 178 4.93 -2.09 -18.02
C ALA A 178 4.94 -3.57 -17.56
N THR A 179 4.08 -3.96 -16.61
CA THR A 179 4.07 -5.32 -16.04
C THR A 179 3.02 -6.22 -16.65
N ARG A 180 1.88 -5.67 -17.12
CA ARG A 180 0.71 -6.43 -17.55
C ARG A 180 0.97 -7.50 -18.61
N PRO A 181 1.75 -7.27 -19.69
CA PRO A 181 2.00 -8.31 -20.68
C PRO A 181 2.65 -9.56 -20.07
N VAL A 182 3.60 -9.34 -19.14
CA VAL A 182 4.31 -10.42 -18.46
C VAL A 182 3.41 -11.08 -17.41
N VAL A 183 2.63 -10.30 -16.66
CA VAL A 183 1.68 -10.82 -15.67
C VAL A 183 0.61 -11.67 -16.34
N GLU A 184 0.00 -11.21 -17.43
CA GLU A 184 -1.03 -11.95 -18.16
C GLU A 184 -0.48 -13.23 -18.78
N PHE A 185 0.75 -13.19 -19.33
CA PHE A 185 1.42 -14.37 -19.86
C PHE A 185 1.69 -15.42 -18.76
N LEU A 186 2.34 -15.02 -17.66
CA LEU A 186 2.68 -15.93 -16.57
C LEU A 186 1.44 -16.44 -15.82
N ALA A 187 0.46 -15.57 -15.56
CA ALA A 187 -0.80 -15.98 -14.95
C ALA A 187 -1.61 -16.89 -15.88
N GLY A 188 -1.55 -16.65 -17.20
CA GLY A 188 -2.14 -17.51 -18.22
C GLY A 188 -1.54 -18.92 -18.21
N LEU A 189 -0.21 -19.03 -18.13
CA LEU A 189 0.50 -20.30 -18.01
C LEU A 189 0.19 -21.03 -16.69
N ALA A 190 -0.04 -20.27 -15.61
CA ALA A 190 -0.33 -20.81 -14.29
C ALA A 190 -1.84 -21.03 -14.01
N ARG A 191 -2.72 -20.92 -15.01
CA ARG A 191 -4.16 -21.17 -14.83
C ARG A 191 -4.40 -22.58 -14.31
N GLY A 192 -5.17 -22.72 -13.22
CA GLY A 192 -5.40 -23.99 -12.54
C GLY A 192 -4.30 -24.40 -11.55
N PHE A 193 -3.19 -23.65 -11.49
CA PHE A 193 -2.09 -23.80 -10.53
C PHE A 193 -1.74 -22.44 -9.91
N GLU A 194 -2.75 -21.73 -9.40
CA GLU A 194 -2.60 -20.37 -8.87
C GLU A 194 -1.60 -20.28 -7.71
N TRP A 195 -1.46 -21.36 -6.93
CA TRP A 195 -0.45 -21.49 -5.89
C TRP A 195 0.98 -21.50 -6.46
N ALA A 196 1.20 -22.05 -7.65
CA ALA A 196 2.50 -22.06 -8.31
C ALA A 196 2.88 -20.63 -8.76
N LEU A 197 1.90 -19.83 -9.20
CA LEU A 197 2.09 -18.41 -9.51
C LEU A 197 2.53 -17.64 -8.26
N LEU A 198 1.90 -17.91 -7.11
CA LEU A 198 2.28 -17.28 -5.83
C LEU A 198 3.70 -17.68 -5.40
N VAL A 199 4.05 -18.96 -5.51
CA VAL A 199 5.42 -19.43 -5.18
C VAL A 199 6.45 -18.76 -6.09
N LEU A 200 6.20 -18.72 -7.40
CA LEU A 200 7.06 -18.03 -8.36
C LEU A 200 7.23 -16.55 -8.00
N ALA A 201 6.11 -15.88 -7.68
CA ALA A 201 6.12 -14.48 -7.30
C ALA A 201 6.91 -14.24 -6.01
N LEU A 202 6.77 -15.10 -4.99
CA LEU A 202 7.56 -15.02 -3.75
C LEU A 202 9.06 -15.24 -4.01
N VAL A 203 9.43 -16.25 -4.81
CA VAL A 203 10.84 -16.50 -5.16
C VAL A 203 11.43 -15.30 -5.91
N LEU A 204 10.70 -14.74 -6.86
CA LEU A 204 11.10 -13.54 -7.60
C LEU A 204 11.23 -12.33 -6.65
N LEU A 205 10.28 -12.14 -5.74
CA LEU A 205 10.28 -11.08 -4.74
C LEU A 205 11.56 -11.12 -3.88
N PHE A 206 11.84 -12.26 -3.25
CA PHE A 206 13.01 -12.39 -2.37
C PHE A 206 14.33 -12.29 -3.14
N THR A 207 14.39 -12.84 -4.36
CA THR A 207 15.58 -12.76 -5.21
C THR A 207 15.85 -11.32 -5.65
N ALA A 208 14.82 -10.60 -6.10
CA ALA A 208 14.91 -9.21 -6.52
C ALA A 208 15.28 -8.31 -5.33
N LEU A 209 14.69 -8.52 -4.16
CA LEU A 209 15.03 -7.78 -2.94
C LEU A 209 16.48 -7.96 -2.52
N LYS A 210 16.97 -9.20 -2.54
CA LYS A 210 18.38 -9.48 -2.22
C LYS A 210 19.31 -8.75 -3.19
N LEU A 211 19.04 -8.85 -4.49
CA LEU A 211 19.83 -8.18 -5.52
C LEU A 211 19.78 -6.65 -5.37
N MET A 212 18.60 -6.08 -5.16
CA MET A 212 18.43 -4.65 -4.90
C MET A 212 19.27 -4.22 -3.70
N MET A 213 19.19 -4.94 -2.57
CA MET A 213 19.96 -4.63 -1.36
C MET A 213 21.46 -4.69 -1.58
N ASP A 214 21.96 -5.72 -2.27
CA ASP A 214 23.38 -5.87 -2.54
C ASP A 214 23.88 -4.76 -3.49
N LEU A 215 23.09 -4.41 -4.51
CA LEU A 215 23.38 -3.30 -5.42
C LEU A 215 23.33 -1.95 -4.71
N MET A 216 22.33 -1.71 -3.86
CA MET A 216 22.23 -0.51 -3.02
C MET A 216 23.50 -0.33 -2.21
N ARG A 217 23.91 -1.34 -1.43
CA ARG A 217 25.15 -1.29 -0.63
C ARG A 217 26.39 -1.02 -1.46
N SER A 218 26.43 -1.49 -2.70
CA SER A 218 27.56 -1.23 -3.59
C SER A 218 27.52 0.20 -4.17
N LEU A 219 26.33 0.70 -4.51
CA LEU A 219 26.10 2.01 -5.14
C LEU A 219 26.22 3.17 -4.15
N ILE A 220 25.95 2.89 -2.87
CA ILE A 220 26.09 3.86 -1.79
C ILE A 220 27.56 4.21 -1.64
N SER A 221 27.88 5.38 -2.18
CA SER A 221 29.05 6.17 -1.87
C SER A 221 28.57 7.43 -1.14
N GLY A 222 29.44 8.10 -0.39
CA GLY A 222 29.06 9.32 0.35
C GLY A 222 28.39 10.39 -0.51
N ARG A 223 28.65 10.42 -1.83
CA ARG A 223 28.00 11.36 -2.77
C ARG A 223 26.52 11.01 -3.05
N VAL A 224 26.17 9.74 -3.20
CA VAL A 224 24.79 9.31 -3.50
C VAL A 224 23.90 9.47 -2.26
N GLU A 225 24.44 9.15 -1.09
CA GLU A 225 23.77 9.38 0.20
C GLU A 225 23.44 10.86 0.40
N LEU A 226 24.42 11.75 0.18
CA LEU A 226 24.22 13.19 0.26
C LEU A 226 23.17 13.70 -0.74
N VAL A 227 23.07 13.12 -1.94
CA VAL A 227 22.06 13.52 -2.93
C VAL A 227 20.66 13.11 -2.48
N ILE A 228 20.48 11.86 -2.05
CA ILE A 228 19.19 11.36 -1.57
C ILE A 228 18.74 12.15 -0.34
N ASP A 229 19.65 12.32 0.63
CA ASP A 229 19.37 13.04 1.87
C ASP A 229 19.06 14.52 1.59
N ARG A 230 19.94 15.25 0.89
CA ARG A 230 19.79 16.70 0.72
C ARG A 230 18.67 17.11 -0.23
N TYR A 231 18.48 16.40 -1.35
CA TYR A 231 17.55 16.81 -2.40
C TYR A 231 16.16 16.18 -2.28
N LEU A 232 16.06 14.90 -1.90
CA LEU A 232 14.77 14.21 -1.82
C LEU A 232 14.17 14.24 -0.41
N PHE A 233 15.00 14.04 0.63
CA PHE A 233 14.54 13.87 2.02
C PHE A 233 14.98 14.98 2.98
N GLY A 234 15.54 16.08 2.45
CA GLY A 234 16.20 17.11 3.24
C GLY A 234 15.25 17.95 4.09
N ASN A 235 13.95 17.91 3.79
CA ASN A 235 12.91 18.41 4.67
C ASN A 235 11.60 17.62 4.50
N ALA A 236 10.69 17.79 5.45
CA ALA A 236 9.44 17.03 5.49
C ALA A 236 8.53 17.30 4.29
N ALA A 237 8.47 18.52 3.77
CA ALA A 237 7.63 18.87 2.63
C ALA A 237 8.12 18.18 1.35
N ARG A 238 9.44 18.15 1.11
CA ARG A 238 10.04 17.42 -0.01
C ARG A 238 9.81 15.93 0.11
N ALA A 239 10.05 15.35 1.29
CA ALA A 239 9.80 13.93 1.52
C ALA A 239 8.33 13.56 1.24
N PHE A 240 7.38 14.38 1.72
CA PHE A 240 5.95 14.24 1.42
C PHE A 240 5.66 14.34 -0.08
N ALA A 241 6.18 15.37 -0.76
CA ALA A 241 5.98 15.55 -2.19
C ALA A 241 6.54 14.38 -3.01
N VAL A 242 7.71 13.86 -2.65
CA VAL A 242 8.30 12.68 -3.31
C VAL A 242 7.39 11.47 -3.15
N GLY A 243 6.91 11.19 -1.93
CA GLY A 243 5.98 10.08 -1.69
C GLY A 243 4.65 10.23 -2.43
N LEU A 244 4.10 11.44 -2.43
CA LEU A 244 2.88 11.81 -3.15
C LEU A 244 3.02 11.58 -4.66
N LEU A 245 4.00 12.23 -5.28
CA LEU A 245 4.19 12.22 -6.72
C LEU A 245 4.59 10.82 -7.22
N PHE A 246 5.49 10.13 -6.52
CA PHE A 246 5.89 8.78 -6.91
C PHE A 246 4.69 7.84 -6.86
N THR A 247 3.87 7.94 -5.81
CA THR A 247 2.68 7.09 -5.71
C THR A 247 1.63 7.47 -6.73
N MET A 248 1.46 8.75 -7.07
CA MET A 248 0.53 9.15 -8.13
C MET A 248 0.95 8.62 -9.50
N LEU A 249 2.26 8.65 -9.79
CA LEU A 249 2.82 8.17 -11.06
C LEU A 249 2.80 6.64 -11.15
N ILE A 250 3.26 5.95 -10.10
CA ILE A 250 3.30 4.48 -10.03
C ILE A 250 1.90 3.90 -9.85
N GLN A 251 1.01 4.63 -9.18
CA GLN A 251 -0.34 4.22 -8.80
C GLN A 251 -0.38 3.01 -7.84
N SER A 252 0.68 2.81 -7.06
CA SER A 252 0.77 1.74 -6.04
C SER A 252 1.58 2.21 -4.83
N SER A 253 0.94 2.39 -3.68
CA SER A 253 1.62 2.82 -2.45
C SER A 253 2.53 1.75 -1.87
N SER A 254 2.19 0.46 -2.01
CA SER A 254 3.07 -0.65 -1.61
C SER A 254 4.34 -0.69 -2.46
N ALA A 255 4.23 -0.47 -3.77
CA ALA A 255 5.39 -0.34 -4.65
C ALA A 255 6.29 0.84 -4.26
N THR A 256 5.69 2.00 -4.00
CA THR A 256 6.43 3.20 -3.56
C THR A 256 7.12 2.96 -2.22
N MET A 257 6.40 2.47 -1.20
CA MET A 257 6.98 2.18 0.12
C MET A 257 8.04 1.09 0.08
N ALA A 258 7.91 0.11 -0.81
CA ALA A 258 8.90 -0.94 -0.96
C ALA A 258 10.25 -0.46 -1.50
N ILE A 259 10.33 0.72 -2.12
CA ILE A 259 11.62 1.37 -2.44
C ILE A 259 12.25 1.95 -1.16
N ALA A 260 11.43 2.50 -0.26
CA ALA A 260 11.89 3.12 0.99
C ALA A 260 12.30 2.10 2.07
N VAL A 261 11.69 0.91 2.11
CA VAL A 261 11.98 -0.12 3.12
C VAL A 261 13.45 -0.60 3.08
N PRO A 262 14.04 -0.96 1.92
CA PRO A 262 15.47 -1.23 1.74
C PRO A 262 16.38 -0.09 2.22
N LEU A 263 16.03 1.16 1.89
CA LEU A 263 16.80 2.35 2.28
C LEU A 263 16.83 2.53 3.80
N ALA A 264 15.71 2.29 4.46
CA ALA A 264 15.60 2.28 5.91
C ALA A 264 16.42 1.14 6.52
N GLY A 265 16.29 -0.07 5.97
CA GLY A 265 17.02 -1.26 6.43
C GLY A 265 18.53 -1.10 6.34
N ALA A 266 19.02 -0.45 5.27
CA ALA A 266 20.43 -0.09 5.10
C ALA A 266 20.90 1.03 6.05
N GLY A 267 19.97 1.82 6.61
CA GLY A 267 20.28 2.94 7.51
C GLY A 267 20.48 4.28 6.83
N ILE A 268 20.22 4.37 5.53
CA ILE A 268 20.41 5.59 4.72
C ILE A 268 19.33 6.61 5.07
N LEU A 269 18.11 6.14 5.28
CA LEU A 269 16.98 6.98 5.65
C LEU A 269 16.46 6.57 7.01
N THR A 270 16.27 7.56 7.88
CA THR A 270 15.67 7.35 9.19
C THR A 270 14.16 7.25 9.08
N LEU A 271 13.54 6.58 10.06
CA LEU A 271 12.07 6.53 10.18
C LEU A 271 11.44 7.94 10.23
N ARG A 272 12.14 8.93 10.80
CA ARG A 272 11.66 10.32 10.88
C ARG A 272 11.62 10.98 9.50
N GLN A 273 12.59 10.71 8.63
CA GLN A 273 12.63 11.22 7.26
C GLN A 273 11.60 10.54 6.37
N LEU A 274 11.33 9.25 6.63
CA LEU A 274 10.37 8.47 5.86
C LEU A 274 8.91 8.69 6.29
N PHE A 275 8.66 9.26 7.48
CA PHE A 275 7.29 9.51 7.93
C PHE A 275 6.52 10.48 7.02
N PRO A 276 7.02 11.68 6.68
CA PRO A 276 6.35 12.55 5.71
C PRO A 276 6.21 11.90 4.33
N TYR A 277 7.20 11.10 3.91
CA TYR A 277 7.13 10.33 2.68
C TYR A 277 5.97 9.34 2.68
N ALA A 278 5.81 8.54 3.73
CA ALA A 278 4.69 7.63 3.87
C ALA A 278 3.36 8.37 3.82
N LEU A 279 3.21 9.49 4.55
CA LEU A 279 2.01 10.33 4.46
C LEU A 279 1.71 10.80 3.03
N GLY A 280 2.75 11.17 2.29
CA GLY A 280 2.64 11.49 0.86
C GLY A 280 2.13 10.29 0.06
N THR A 281 2.66 9.08 0.30
CA THR A 281 2.19 7.86 -0.37
C THR A 281 0.70 7.56 -0.11
N ASN A 282 0.22 7.80 1.11
CA ASN A 282 -1.19 7.61 1.49
C ASN A 282 -2.11 8.57 0.73
N VAL A 283 -1.72 9.83 0.58
CA VAL A 283 -2.50 10.79 -0.22
C VAL A 283 -2.39 10.43 -1.71
N GLY A 284 -1.21 10.03 -2.18
CA GLY A 284 -0.96 9.74 -3.59
C GLY A 284 -1.75 8.53 -4.12
N THR A 285 -1.97 7.49 -3.31
CA THR A 285 -2.72 6.29 -3.76
C THR A 285 -4.17 6.59 -4.16
N THR A 286 -4.73 7.68 -3.63
CA THR A 286 -6.11 8.12 -3.89
C THR A 286 -6.34 8.50 -5.35
N ILE A 287 -5.28 8.78 -6.13
CA ILE A 287 -5.42 9.12 -7.55
C ILE A 287 -6.15 8.02 -8.33
N THR A 288 -5.93 6.76 -7.96
CA THR A 288 -6.54 5.61 -8.64
C THR A 288 -8.06 5.58 -8.50
N ALA A 289 -8.57 5.84 -7.30
CA ALA A 289 -10.00 5.93 -7.03
C ALA A 289 -10.63 7.13 -7.75
N ASN A 290 -9.93 8.28 -7.75
CA ASN A 290 -10.37 9.47 -8.44
C ASN A 290 -10.48 9.23 -9.96
N LEU A 291 -9.46 8.65 -10.58
CA LEU A 291 -9.50 8.32 -12.01
C LEU A 291 -10.59 7.28 -12.32
N ALA A 292 -10.74 6.25 -11.49
CA ALA A 292 -11.80 5.25 -11.65
C ALA A 292 -13.21 5.88 -11.55
N ALA A 293 -13.40 6.83 -10.63
CA ALA A 293 -14.67 7.52 -10.48
C ALA A 293 -15.00 8.41 -11.69
N LEU A 294 -14.01 9.10 -12.25
CA LEU A 294 -14.18 9.91 -13.46
C LEU A 294 -14.55 9.07 -14.69
N VAL A 295 -14.17 7.78 -14.73
CA VAL A 295 -14.63 6.89 -15.81
C VAL A 295 -16.13 6.60 -15.70
N THR A 296 -16.69 6.56 -14.50
CA THR A 296 -18.10 6.17 -14.29
C THR A 296 -19.11 7.24 -14.69
N GLY A 297 -18.71 8.52 -14.71
CA GLY A 297 -19.63 9.66 -14.88
C GLY A 297 -20.68 9.79 -13.76
N ASN A 298 -20.57 9.01 -12.68
CA ASN A 298 -21.53 8.97 -11.59
C ASN A 298 -21.01 9.77 -10.38
N ILE A 299 -21.79 10.76 -9.94
CA ILE A 299 -21.44 11.63 -8.82
C ILE A 299 -21.22 10.87 -7.50
N ALA A 300 -21.93 9.77 -7.28
CA ALA A 300 -21.77 8.94 -6.09
C ALA A 300 -20.42 8.21 -6.10
N ALA A 301 -19.94 7.78 -7.27
CA ALA A 301 -18.59 7.22 -7.43
C ALA A 301 -17.51 8.27 -7.16
N VAL A 302 -17.71 9.49 -7.66
CA VAL A 302 -16.81 10.62 -7.39
C VAL A 302 -16.79 10.97 -5.90
N GLN A 303 -17.94 10.90 -5.24
CA GLN A 303 -18.02 11.08 -3.79
C GLN A 303 -17.18 10.04 -3.04
N VAL A 304 -17.26 8.74 -3.40
CA VAL A 304 -16.40 7.69 -2.79
C VAL A 304 -14.92 7.99 -2.98
N ALA A 305 -14.51 8.44 -4.16
CA ALA A 305 -13.13 8.81 -4.42
C ALA A 305 -12.67 10.00 -3.55
N PHE A 306 -13.54 11.00 -3.35
CA PHE A 306 -13.26 12.10 -2.43
C PHE A 306 -13.27 11.69 -0.97
N VAL A 307 -14.10 10.73 -0.56
CA VAL A 307 -13.99 10.13 0.79
C VAL A 307 -12.59 9.55 0.98
N HIS A 308 -12.07 8.80 0.00
CA HIS A 308 -10.71 8.24 0.07
C HIS A 308 -9.66 9.32 0.19
N LEU A 309 -9.76 10.38 -0.60
CA LEU A 309 -8.84 11.53 -0.54
C LEU A 309 -8.92 12.25 0.82
N LEU A 310 -10.11 12.62 1.25
CA LEU A 310 -10.34 13.37 2.48
C LEU A 310 -9.94 12.59 3.73
N PHE A 311 -10.19 11.27 3.77
CA PHE A 311 -9.72 10.42 4.86
C PHE A 311 -8.20 10.55 5.04
N ASN A 312 -7.45 10.47 3.94
CA ASN A 312 -5.99 10.59 3.98
C ASN A 312 -5.54 12.02 4.30
N VAL A 313 -6.16 13.04 3.70
CA VAL A 313 -5.81 14.44 3.95
C VAL A 313 -6.09 14.84 5.40
N PHE A 314 -7.25 14.48 5.95
CA PHE A 314 -7.57 14.73 7.36
C PHE A 314 -6.67 13.95 8.29
N GLY A 315 -6.36 12.68 7.99
CA GLY A 315 -5.36 11.91 8.72
C GLY A 315 -4.01 12.63 8.75
N VAL A 316 -3.53 13.14 7.61
CA VAL A 316 -2.27 13.90 7.53
C VAL A 316 -2.35 15.19 8.35
N ALA A 317 -3.45 15.94 8.24
CA ALA A 317 -3.65 17.18 8.97
C ALA A 317 -3.59 16.99 10.50
N VAL A 318 -4.08 15.85 11.00
CA VAL A 318 -4.04 15.51 12.43
C VAL A 318 -2.68 14.93 12.84
N TRP A 319 -2.21 13.89 12.13
CA TRP A 319 -1.08 13.08 12.58
C TRP A 319 0.28 13.65 12.20
N PHE A 320 0.37 14.58 11.25
CA PHE A 320 1.64 15.23 10.95
C PHE A 320 2.11 16.17 12.07
N PRO A 321 1.27 17.07 12.63
CA PRO A 321 1.61 17.82 13.85
C PRO A 321 1.85 16.90 15.04
N LEU A 322 1.01 15.87 15.21
CA LEU A 322 1.07 14.89 16.31
C LEU A 322 1.99 13.69 16.03
N ARG A 323 2.94 13.84 15.10
CA ARG A 323 3.78 12.74 14.58
C ARG A 323 4.58 11.98 15.63
N ALA A 324 4.76 12.54 16.83
CA ALA A 324 5.41 11.86 17.94
C ALA A 324 4.73 10.52 18.28
N LEU A 325 3.38 10.47 18.29
CA LEU A 325 2.62 9.27 18.64
C LEU A 325 2.76 8.16 17.58
N PRO A 326 2.45 8.39 16.27
CA PRO A 326 2.65 7.37 15.24
C PRO A 326 4.10 6.87 15.18
N LEU A 327 5.09 7.76 15.27
CA LEU A 327 6.50 7.38 15.26
C LEU A 327 6.90 6.55 16.48
N ALA A 328 6.38 6.85 17.66
CA ALA A 328 6.64 6.08 18.87
C ALA A 328 6.06 4.67 18.77
N LEU A 329 4.78 4.55 18.39
CA LEU A 329 4.11 3.26 18.22
C LEU A 329 4.82 2.40 17.18
N THR A 330 5.19 3.00 16.04
CA THR A 330 5.94 2.33 14.98
C THR A 330 7.28 1.77 15.49
N ARG A 331 8.04 2.53 16.28
CA ARG A 331 9.30 2.04 16.88
C ARG A 331 9.09 0.95 17.90
N ILE A 332 8.07 1.08 18.75
CA ILE A 332 7.76 0.09 19.80
C ILE A 332 7.39 -1.25 19.15
N ILE A 333 6.44 -1.24 18.22
CA ILE A 333 5.97 -2.44 17.52
C ILE A 333 7.12 -3.04 16.69
N GLY A 334 7.86 -2.20 15.94
CA GLY A 334 8.96 -2.66 15.11
C GLY A 334 10.12 -3.26 15.92
N GLY A 335 10.50 -2.63 17.03
CA GLY A 335 11.53 -3.14 17.94
C GLY A 335 11.11 -4.46 18.61
N PHE A 336 9.85 -4.59 19.00
CA PHE A 336 9.30 -5.82 19.56
C PHE A 336 9.30 -6.97 18.54
N CYS A 337 8.78 -6.71 17.34
CA CYS A 337 8.75 -7.65 16.22
C CYS A 337 10.15 -8.08 15.78
N ALA A 338 11.13 -7.17 15.79
CA ALA A 338 12.52 -7.50 15.47
C ALA A 338 13.20 -8.39 16.51
N ARG A 339 12.78 -8.31 17.78
CA ARG A 339 13.23 -9.21 18.85
C ARG A 339 12.57 -10.58 18.76
N HIS A 340 11.28 -10.60 18.43
CA HIS A 340 10.49 -11.82 18.37
C HIS A 340 9.87 -12.01 16.98
N ARG A 341 10.67 -12.52 16.03
CA ARG A 341 10.30 -12.66 14.60
C ARG A 341 8.98 -13.40 14.36
N VAL A 342 8.62 -14.35 15.24
CA VAL A 342 7.34 -15.07 15.14
C VAL A 342 6.16 -14.12 15.36
N PHE A 343 6.28 -13.14 16.26
CA PHE A 343 5.24 -12.13 16.47
C PHE A 343 5.04 -11.24 15.26
N SER A 344 6.07 -10.99 14.44
CA SER A 344 5.89 -10.30 13.16
C SER A 344 4.91 -11.02 12.24
N VAL A 345 5.00 -12.35 12.16
CA VAL A 345 4.10 -13.18 11.34
C VAL A 345 2.71 -13.24 11.96
N LEU A 346 2.62 -13.51 13.27
CA LEU A 346 1.36 -13.55 14.00
C LEU A 346 0.60 -12.22 13.93
N PHE A 347 1.30 -11.09 14.05
CA PHE A 347 0.71 -9.77 13.92
C PHE A 347 0.00 -9.61 12.58
N VAL A 348 0.66 -9.99 11.49
CA VAL A 348 0.07 -9.90 10.14
C VAL A 348 -1.14 -10.82 10.01
N LEU A 349 -1.01 -12.09 10.42
CA LEU A 349 -2.10 -13.05 10.34
C LEU A 349 -3.32 -12.63 11.18
N LEU A 350 -3.08 -12.08 12.36
CA LEU A 350 -4.15 -11.65 13.25
C LEU A 350 -4.84 -10.38 12.75
N VAL A 351 -4.07 -9.32 12.46
CA VAL A 351 -4.61 -8.00 12.13
C VAL A 351 -5.27 -7.96 10.75
N PHE A 352 -4.71 -8.65 9.75
CA PHE A 352 -5.20 -8.56 8.37
C PHE A 352 -6.12 -9.71 7.94
N PHE A 353 -6.09 -10.84 8.66
CA PHE A 353 -6.88 -12.01 8.28
C PHE A 353 -7.81 -12.46 9.40
N ALA A 354 -7.29 -12.88 10.56
CA ALA A 354 -8.11 -13.51 11.59
C ALA A 354 -9.15 -12.56 12.22
N ILE A 355 -8.73 -11.38 12.70
CA ILE A 355 -9.64 -10.39 13.30
C ILE A 355 -10.68 -9.91 12.28
N PRO A 356 -10.30 -9.50 11.06
CA PRO A 356 -11.27 -9.12 10.04
C PRO A 356 -12.24 -10.26 9.70
N LEU A 357 -11.75 -11.47 9.48
CA LEU A 357 -12.58 -12.62 9.12
C LEU A 357 -13.59 -12.96 10.22
N VAL A 358 -13.14 -13.08 11.47
CA VAL A 358 -14.02 -13.35 12.62
C VAL A 358 -15.06 -12.25 12.76
N THR A 359 -14.64 -10.99 12.69
CA THR A 359 -15.57 -9.86 12.83
C THR A 359 -16.61 -9.84 11.71
N VAL A 360 -16.22 -10.09 10.47
CA VAL A 360 -17.17 -10.17 9.35
C VAL A 360 -18.15 -11.33 9.54
N ILE A 361 -17.68 -12.50 10.00
CA ILE A 361 -18.56 -13.65 10.28
C ILE A 361 -19.53 -13.34 11.42
N LEU A 362 -19.10 -12.64 12.46
CA LEU A 362 -19.96 -12.28 13.60
C LEU A 362 -20.98 -11.18 13.27
N LEU A 363 -20.61 -10.26 12.37
CA LEU A 363 -21.46 -9.13 11.96
C LEU A 363 -22.29 -9.41 10.70
N ARG A 364 -22.19 -10.61 10.11
CA ARG A 364 -23.10 -11.04 9.04
C ARG A 364 -24.51 -11.12 9.62
N ARG A 365 -25.41 -10.25 9.18
CA ARG A 365 -26.84 -10.31 9.49
C ARG A 365 -27.61 -10.12 8.21
#